data_AF-A0A7W1A7W4-F1
#
_entry.id   AF-A0A7W1A7W4-F1
#
_cell.length_a   1.000
_cell.length_b   1.000
_cell.length_c   1.000
_cell.angle_alpha   90.00
_cell.angle_beta   90.00
_cell.angle_gamma   90.00
#
_symmetry.space_group_name_H-M   'P 1'
#
loop_
_entity.id
_entity.type
_entity.pdbx_description
1 polymer ?
#
loop_
_entity_poly.entity_id
_entity_poly.type
_entity_poly.pdbx_seq_one_letter_code
_entity_poly.pdbx_strand_id
1 'polypeptide(L)'
;LERRLLDRVRSALDVADLWSKLETSWACLDCELMPWSAKAQELIRSQYAAVGAAGQLALRQAVALLDASINQPPELDGLRDHTRTRLDALDRYVQAYRGYCWPTEGLAGLKLAPFHLLASEGAVHTNQSHIWHMQTLAELAQADPELIVATEYREVALDDQASEDAAIAWWEAMTGRGGEGMVVKPLDFVARGKRGIVQPAVKCRGPEYLRIIYGPEYALPANLERLRSRGLGAKRSLALREFALGIEGLSRFVDREPLRRVHECVFGVLALESEPVDPRL
;
A
#
# COMPACT_ATOMS: atom_id res chain seq x y z
N LEU A 1 -7.58 23.07 3.77
CA LEU A 1 -6.42 22.17 4.01
C LEU A 1 -5.77 21.79 2.68
N GLU A 2 -6.52 21.23 1.75
CA GLU A 2 -6.08 20.89 0.37
C GLU A 2 -5.25 21.99 -0.30
N ARG A 3 -5.76 23.23 -0.39
CA ARG A 3 -5.00 24.35 -0.99
C ARG A 3 -3.61 24.55 -0.36
N ARG A 4 -3.50 24.46 0.97
CA ARG A 4 -2.21 24.57 1.68
C ARG A 4 -1.28 23.40 1.34
N LEU A 5 -1.82 22.19 1.16
CA LEU A 5 -1.06 21.03 0.70
C LEU A 5 -0.53 21.27 -0.72
N LEU A 6 -1.40 21.68 -1.64
CA LEU A 6 -1.03 21.97 -3.03
C LEU A 6 -0.03 23.13 -3.13
N ASP A 7 -0.13 24.15 -2.28
CA ASP A 7 0.84 25.24 -2.23
C ASP A 7 2.22 24.74 -1.78
N ARG A 8 2.31 23.84 -0.78
CA ARG A 8 3.59 23.23 -0.38
C ARG A 8 4.19 22.35 -1.48
N VAL A 9 3.37 21.53 -2.14
CA VAL A 9 3.82 20.71 -3.27
C VAL A 9 4.32 21.59 -4.41
N ARG A 10 3.61 22.68 -4.72
CA ARG A 10 4.05 23.66 -5.73
C ARG A 10 5.38 24.31 -5.37
N SER A 11 5.56 24.74 -4.13
CA SER A 11 6.84 25.28 -3.66
C SER A 11 7.97 24.25 -3.74
N ALA A 12 7.70 22.97 -3.47
CA ALA A 12 8.70 21.91 -3.66
C ALA A 12 9.07 21.72 -5.15
N LEU A 13 8.09 21.81 -6.05
CA LEU A 13 8.31 21.78 -7.51
C LEU A 13 9.10 23.03 -8.00
N ASP A 14 8.85 24.21 -7.42
CA ASP A 14 9.60 25.44 -7.69
C ASP A 14 11.08 25.28 -7.32
N VAL A 15 11.35 24.79 -6.10
CA VAL A 15 12.72 24.59 -5.58
C VAL A 15 13.47 23.52 -6.37
N ALA A 16 12.79 22.45 -6.80
CA ALA A 16 13.36 21.41 -7.64
C ALA A 16 13.51 21.82 -9.12
N ASP A 17 13.08 23.03 -9.50
CA ASP A 17 13.08 23.55 -10.87
C ASP A 17 12.39 22.61 -11.89
N LEU A 18 11.38 21.85 -11.46
CA LEU A 18 10.71 20.88 -12.33
C LEU A 18 9.91 21.55 -13.46
N TRP A 19 9.43 22.77 -13.24
CA TRP A 19 8.71 23.54 -14.27
C TRP A 19 9.58 23.79 -15.49
N SER A 20 10.82 24.22 -15.28
CA SER A 20 11.77 24.50 -16.36
C SER A 20 12.29 23.21 -16.98
N LYS A 21 12.66 22.23 -16.15
CA LYS A 21 13.18 20.92 -16.62
C LYS A 21 12.20 20.17 -17.51
N LEU A 22 10.89 20.34 -17.28
CA LEU A 22 9.82 19.67 -18.02
C LEU A 22 9.06 20.61 -18.96
N GLU A 23 9.48 21.88 -19.07
CA GLU A 23 8.82 22.92 -19.87
C GLU A 23 7.30 23.00 -19.64
N THR A 24 6.87 22.97 -18.38
CA THR A 24 5.46 22.81 -18.00
C THR A 24 5.00 23.84 -16.96
N SER A 25 3.70 24.11 -16.94
CA SER A 25 3.02 24.93 -15.92
C SER A 25 2.12 24.11 -14.98
N TRP A 26 2.03 22.80 -15.19
CA TRP A 26 1.26 21.87 -14.37
C TRP A 26 1.94 20.50 -14.30
N ALA A 27 1.60 19.72 -13.27
CA ALA A 27 2.06 18.35 -13.11
C ALA A 27 0.97 17.50 -12.46
N CYS A 28 0.83 16.25 -12.90
CA CYS A 28 -0.02 15.24 -12.30
C CYS A 28 0.85 14.22 -11.57
N LEU A 29 0.67 14.08 -10.25
CA LEU A 29 1.44 13.18 -9.40
C LEU A 29 0.54 12.05 -8.88
N ASP A 30 1.05 10.83 -8.87
CA ASP A 30 0.48 9.70 -8.13
C ASP A 30 1.24 9.54 -6.80
N CYS A 31 0.49 9.48 -5.70
CA CYS A 31 1.02 9.66 -4.36
C CYS A 31 0.28 8.80 -3.33
N GLU A 32 1.00 8.39 -2.28
CA GLU A 32 0.38 7.93 -1.04
C GLU A 32 0.33 9.08 -0.02
N LEU A 33 -0.79 9.20 0.71
CA LEU A 33 -0.98 10.20 1.76
C LEU A 33 -1.22 9.51 3.10
N MET A 34 -0.32 9.75 4.06
CA MET A 34 -0.29 9.16 5.39
C MET A 34 -0.54 10.21 6.48
N PRO A 35 -1.03 9.82 7.68
CA PRO A 35 -1.36 8.45 8.10
C PRO A 35 -2.67 7.92 7.53
N TRP A 36 -2.87 6.61 7.65
CA TRP A 36 -4.16 5.97 7.37
C TRP A 36 -5.28 6.54 8.25
N SER A 37 -4.99 6.86 9.52
CA SER A 37 -5.93 7.49 10.44
C SER A 37 -6.48 8.84 9.98
N ALA A 38 -5.77 9.56 9.09
CA ALA A 38 -6.27 10.83 8.55
C ALA A 38 -7.42 10.63 7.54
N LYS A 39 -7.48 9.47 6.88
CA LYS A 39 -8.48 9.14 5.83
C LYS A 39 -9.54 8.13 6.29
N ALA A 40 -9.20 7.24 7.22
CA ALA A 40 -10.00 6.05 7.53
C ALA A 40 -10.35 5.89 9.02
N GLN A 41 -10.42 7.00 9.77
CA GLN A 41 -10.64 6.96 11.22
C GLN A 41 -11.89 6.17 11.63
N GLU A 42 -13.01 6.32 10.90
CA GLU A 42 -14.24 5.61 11.25
C GLU A 42 -14.12 4.10 10.99
N LEU A 43 -13.44 3.69 9.93
CA LEU A 43 -13.16 2.28 9.67
C LEU A 43 -12.26 1.69 10.75
N ILE A 44 -11.21 2.41 11.15
CA ILE A 44 -10.32 2.03 12.26
C ILE A 44 -11.13 1.85 13.54
N ARG A 45 -12.00 2.79 13.88
CA ARG A 45 -12.81 2.74 15.10
C ARG A 45 -13.84 1.60 15.08
N SER A 46 -14.61 1.49 14.01
CA SER A 46 -15.77 0.61 13.93
C SER A 46 -15.43 -0.85 13.62
N GLN A 47 -14.34 -1.10 12.89
CA GLN A 47 -13.94 -2.46 12.50
C GLN A 47 -12.69 -2.91 13.27
N TYR A 48 -11.57 -2.20 13.11
CA TYR A 48 -10.28 -2.70 13.59
C TYR A 48 -10.13 -2.63 15.11
N ALA A 49 -10.40 -1.45 15.68
CA ALA A 49 -10.34 -1.23 17.12
C ALA A 49 -11.43 -2.02 17.86
N ALA A 50 -12.62 -2.16 17.26
CA ALA A 50 -13.71 -2.95 17.83
C ALA A 50 -13.33 -4.44 17.97
N VAL A 51 -12.78 -5.05 16.91
CA VAL A 51 -12.28 -6.43 16.91
C VAL A 51 -11.17 -6.59 17.96
N GLY A 52 -10.20 -5.67 17.96
CA GLY A 52 -9.10 -5.66 18.92
C GLY A 52 -9.57 -5.62 20.38
N ALA A 53 -10.44 -4.66 20.71
CA ALA A 53 -10.92 -4.44 22.07
C ALA A 53 -11.76 -5.63 22.58
N ALA A 54 -12.74 -6.08 21.80
CA ALA A 54 -13.61 -7.19 22.18
C ALA A 54 -12.82 -8.50 22.32
N GLY A 55 -11.93 -8.80 21.36
CA GLY A 55 -11.12 -10.00 21.39
C GLY A 55 -10.13 -10.01 22.56
N GLN A 56 -9.46 -8.88 22.85
CA GLN A 56 -8.49 -8.81 23.94
C GLN A 56 -9.18 -9.03 25.28
N LEU A 57 -10.34 -8.41 25.50
CA LEU A 57 -11.13 -8.61 26.72
C LEU A 57 -11.51 -10.08 26.90
N ALA A 58 -12.08 -10.70 25.88
CA ALA A 58 -12.56 -12.08 25.95
C ALA A 58 -11.42 -13.09 26.12
N LEU A 59 -10.36 -13.00 25.31
CA LEU A 59 -9.25 -13.95 25.34
C LEU A 59 -8.42 -13.83 26.62
N ARG A 60 -8.20 -12.61 27.14
CA ARG A 60 -7.49 -12.44 28.42
C ARG A 60 -8.27 -13.07 29.57
N GLN A 61 -9.58 -12.89 29.61
CA GLN A 61 -10.42 -13.52 30.63
C GLN A 61 -10.42 -15.04 30.50
N ALA A 62 -10.49 -15.58 29.27
CA ALA A 62 -10.42 -17.02 29.03
C ALA A 62 -9.08 -17.61 29.48
N VAL A 63 -7.95 -16.97 29.15
CA VAL A 63 -6.62 -17.39 29.63
C VAL A 63 -6.56 -17.36 31.15
N ALA A 64 -7.03 -16.28 31.79
CA ALA A 64 -7.01 -16.15 33.25
C ALA A 64 -7.84 -17.25 33.95
N LEU A 65 -9.01 -17.59 33.40
CA LEU A 65 -9.84 -18.68 33.93
C LEU A 65 -9.17 -20.05 33.76
N LEU A 66 -8.58 -20.32 32.59
CA LEU A 66 -7.86 -21.57 32.33
C LEU A 66 -6.64 -21.71 33.25
N ASP A 67 -5.92 -20.62 33.52
CA ASP A 67 -4.77 -20.59 34.42
C ASP A 67 -5.17 -20.79 35.90
N ALA A 68 -6.34 -20.28 36.30
CA ALA A 68 -6.85 -20.38 37.67
C ALA A 68 -7.57 -21.71 37.99
N SER A 69 -7.70 -22.62 37.03
CA SER A 69 -8.39 -23.91 37.19
C SER A 69 -7.74 -24.76 38.29
N ILE A 70 -8.40 -24.88 39.45
CA ILE A 70 -7.98 -25.78 40.53
C ILE A 70 -8.15 -27.23 40.04
N ASN A 71 -7.09 -28.02 40.11
CA ASN A 71 -6.95 -29.40 39.58
C ASN A 71 -6.66 -29.53 38.07
N GLN A 72 -5.89 -28.60 37.48
CA GLN A 72 -5.35 -28.63 36.10
C GLN A 72 -5.36 -30.02 35.43
N PRO A 73 -6.47 -30.40 34.79
CA PRO A 73 -6.55 -31.66 34.07
C PRO A 73 -5.60 -31.54 32.88
N PRO A 74 -4.72 -32.53 32.61
CA PRO A 74 -3.86 -32.52 31.43
C PRO A 74 -4.64 -32.29 30.11
N GLU A 75 -5.92 -32.63 30.09
CA GLU A 75 -6.84 -32.40 28.96
C GLU A 75 -7.09 -30.90 28.66
N LEU A 76 -6.87 -30.00 29.62
CA LEU A 76 -7.00 -28.55 29.44
C LEU A 76 -5.72 -27.88 28.92
N ASP A 77 -4.57 -28.55 28.96
CA ASP A 77 -3.29 -27.95 28.56
C ASP A 77 -3.34 -27.50 27.09
N GLY A 78 -3.86 -28.35 26.21
CA GLY A 78 -4.03 -28.01 24.78
C GLY A 78 -4.97 -26.82 24.56
N LEU A 79 -6.05 -26.72 25.34
CA LEU A 79 -6.98 -25.59 25.25
C LEU A 79 -6.34 -24.30 25.75
N ARG A 80 -5.58 -24.36 26.85
CA ARG A 80 -4.83 -23.22 27.40
C ARG A 80 -3.80 -22.71 26.41
N ASP A 81 -2.97 -23.58 25.86
CA ASP A 81 -1.91 -23.20 24.92
C ASP A 81 -2.49 -22.64 23.62
N HIS A 82 -3.57 -23.25 23.12
CA HIS A 82 -4.30 -22.72 21.99
C HIS A 82 -4.86 -21.33 22.26
N THR A 83 -5.51 -21.12 23.42
CA THR A 83 -6.11 -19.82 23.78
C THR A 83 -5.05 -18.73 23.96
N ARG A 84 -3.89 -19.07 24.55
CA ARG A 84 -2.73 -18.17 24.65
C ARG A 84 -2.17 -17.78 23.29
N THR A 85 -2.06 -18.75 22.37
CA THR A 85 -1.60 -18.51 20.99
C THR A 85 -2.55 -17.55 20.25
N ARG A 86 -3.87 -17.70 20.45
CA ARG A 86 -4.87 -16.79 19.88
C ARG A 86 -4.77 -15.38 20.47
N LEU A 87 -4.51 -15.26 21.77
CA LEU A 87 -4.31 -13.97 22.43
C LEU A 87 -3.06 -13.25 21.88
N ASP A 88 -1.93 -13.95 21.72
CA ASP A 88 -0.72 -13.38 21.10
C ASP A 88 -0.98 -12.89 19.68
N ALA A 89 -1.65 -13.70 18.85
CA ALA A 89 -2.00 -13.34 17.48
C ALA A 89 -2.88 -12.08 17.42
N LEU A 90 -3.78 -11.91 18.40
CA LEU A 90 -4.62 -10.72 18.53
C LEU A 90 -3.86 -9.49 19.02
N ASP A 91 -2.97 -9.64 19.99
CA ASP A 91 -2.13 -8.53 20.47
C ASP A 91 -1.24 -8.00 19.33
N ARG A 92 -0.69 -8.88 18.49
CA ARG A 92 0.08 -8.51 17.29
C ARG A 92 -0.77 -7.82 16.23
N TYR A 93 -2.01 -8.25 16.02
CA TYR A 93 -2.97 -7.53 15.18
C TYR A 93 -3.23 -6.10 15.66
N VAL A 94 -3.41 -5.93 16.97
CA VAL A 94 -3.62 -4.61 17.58
C VAL A 94 -2.39 -3.72 17.41
N GLN A 95 -1.19 -4.27 17.57
CA GLN A 95 0.06 -3.56 17.29
C GLN A 95 0.17 -3.16 15.82
N ALA A 96 -0.16 -4.06 14.90
CA ALA A 96 -0.05 -3.82 13.46
C ALA A 96 -0.87 -2.61 13.00
N TYR A 97 -2.18 -2.54 13.29
CA TYR A 97 -3.00 -1.42 12.80
C TYR A 97 -2.64 -0.09 13.49
N ARG A 98 -2.17 -0.13 14.75
CA ARG A 98 -1.74 1.07 15.48
C ARG A 98 -0.51 1.73 14.86
N GLY A 99 0.38 0.96 14.25
CA GLY A 99 1.56 1.48 13.55
C GLY A 99 1.23 2.48 12.42
N TYR A 100 0.01 2.42 11.87
CA TYR A 100 -0.46 3.30 10.79
C TYR A 100 -1.36 4.45 11.29
N CYS A 101 -1.43 4.65 12.61
CA CYS A 101 -2.31 5.63 13.25
C CYS A 101 -1.51 6.62 14.10
N TRP A 102 -1.54 7.91 13.74
CA TRP A 102 -1.04 9.00 14.59
C TRP A 102 -1.91 10.25 14.42
N PRO A 103 -1.94 11.16 15.42
CA PRO A 103 -2.69 12.39 15.32
C PRO A 103 -2.09 13.34 14.28
N THR A 104 -2.95 14.11 13.63
CA THR A 104 -2.58 15.15 12.66
C THR A 104 -3.33 16.42 12.96
N GLU A 105 -2.66 17.56 12.88
CA GLU A 105 -3.29 18.88 13.04
C GLU A 105 -2.99 19.74 11.81
N GLY A 106 -4.02 19.97 10.99
CA GLY A 106 -3.82 20.58 9.68
C GLY A 106 -2.86 19.76 8.82
N LEU A 107 -1.71 20.33 8.44
CA LEU A 107 -0.67 19.63 7.69
C LEU A 107 0.36 18.95 8.59
N ALA A 108 0.43 19.34 9.86
CA ALA A 108 1.39 18.77 10.79
C ALA A 108 1.05 17.28 11.01
N GLY A 109 2.06 16.43 10.85
CA GLY A 109 1.92 14.98 10.93
C GLY A 109 1.47 14.32 9.62
N LEU A 110 1.04 15.06 8.59
CA LEU A 110 0.81 14.46 7.27
C LEU A 110 2.14 14.15 6.59
N LYS A 111 2.18 13.03 5.86
CA LYS A 111 3.29 12.65 4.99
C LYS A 111 2.77 12.31 3.60
N LEU A 112 3.33 12.94 2.57
CA LEU A 112 3.02 12.67 1.17
C LEU A 112 4.21 11.92 0.56
N ALA A 113 3.97 10.77 -0.05
CA ALA A 113 4.99 10.00 -0.76
C ALA A 113 4.61 9.87 -2.24
N PRO A 114 5.07 10.81 -3.10
CA PRO A 114 4.91 10.68 -4.55
C PRO A 114 5.72 9.50 -5.08
N PHE A 115 5.13 8.72 -5.98
CA PHE A 115 5.81 7.58 -6.61
C PHE A 115 5.67 7.53 -8.13
N HIS A 116 4.81 8.34 -8.74
CA HIS A 116 4.83 8.60 -10.18
C HIS A 116 4.60 10.08 -10.48
N LEU A 117 5.37 10.62 -11.42
CA LEU A 117 5.04 11.84 -12.13
C LEU A 117 4.33 11.38 -13.40
N LEU A 118 3.00 11.42 -13.41
CA LEU A 118 2.19 10.79 -14.46
C LEU A 118 2.20 11.58 -15.76
N ALA A 119 2.00 12.90 -15.66
CA ALA A 119 1.90 13.77 -16.83
C ALA A 119 2.30 15.22 -16.52
N SER A 120 2.73 15.91 -17.56
CA SER A 120 2.98 17.36 -17.63
C SER A 120 2.57 17.88 -19.01
N GLU A 121 2.77 19.17 -19.29
CA GLU A 121 2.46 19.74 -20.62
C GLU A 121 3.11 18.90 -21.73
N GLY A 122 2.32 18.49 -22.72
CA GLY A 122 2.79 17.74 -23.89
C GLY A 122 3.29 16.32 -23.65
N ALA A 123 3.29 15.79 -22.42
CA ALA A 123 3.84 14.47 -22.13
C ALA A 123 3.08 13.68 -21.05
N VAL A 124 2.86 12.39 -21.35
CA VAL A 124 2.61 11.34 -20.35
C VAL A 124 3.91 10.58 -20.14
N HIS A 125 4.40 10.51 -18.90
CA HIS A 125 5.75 10.02 -18.59
C HIS A 125 5.84 8.50 -18.47
N THR A 126 4.95 7.75 -19.13
CA THR A 126 4.98 6.28 -19.18
C THR A 126 6.15 5.72 -19.99
N ASN A 127 6.92 6.58 -20.66
CA ASN A 127 8.17 6.23 -21.35
C ASN A 127 9.39 6.28 -20.43
N GLN A 128 9.25 6.82 -19.22
CA GLN A 128 10.33 6.88 -18.23
C GLN A 128 10.37 5.59 -17.40
N SER A 129 11.55 5.24 -16.89
CA SER A 129 11.69 4.10 -15.99
C SER A 129 11.19 4.42 -14.58
N HIS A 130 10.87 3.40 -13.78
CA HIS A 130 10.55 3.63 -12.38
C HIS A 130 11.73 4.24 -11.59
N ILE A 131 12.98 3.98 -11.97
CA ILE A 131 14.15 4.64 -11.37
C ILE A 131 14.09 6.14 -11.60
N TRP A 132 13.80 6.57 -12.83
CA TRP A 132 13.65 7.99 -13.15
C TRP A 132 12.58 8.63 -12.26
N HIS A 133 11.41 8.02 -12.13
CA HIS A 133 10.36 8.53 -11.24
C HIS A 133 10.82 8.65 -9.79
N MET A 134 11.51 7.65 -9.25
CA MET A 134 12.00 7.70 -7.86
C MET A 134 13.03 8.81 -7.66
N GLN A 135 13.98 8.96 -8.59
CA GLN A 135 15.02 9.99 -8.52
C GLN A 135 14.43 11.39 -8.66
N THR A 136 13.58 11.63 -9.65
CA THR A 136 12.92 12.92 -9.88
C THR A 136 12.06 13.33 -8.69
N LEU A 137 11.29 12.40 -8.11
CA LEU A 137 10.38 12.71 -6.99
C LEU A 137 11.12 12.81 -5.65
N ALA A 138 12.32 12.24 -5.53
CA ALA A 138 13.16 12.45 -4.36
C ALA A 138 13.63 13.91 -4.22
N GLU A 139 13.74 14.66 -5.33
CA GLU A 139 14.06 16.10 -5.29
C GLU A 139 13.00 16.91 -4.54
N LEU A 140 11.71 16.52 -4.64
CA LEU A 140 10.62 17.17 -3.90
C LEU A 140 10.72 16.91 -2.40
N ALA A 141 11.14 15.70 -2.01
CA ALA A 141 11.38 15.37 -0.61
C ALA A 141 12.57 16.13 -0.03
N GLN A 142 13.58 16.45 -0.85
CA GLN A 142 14.68 17.33 -0.43
C GLN A 142 14.23 18.77 -0.25
N ALA A 143 13.34 19.26 -1.12
CA ALA A 143 12.79 20.61 -1.05
C ALA A 143 11.84 20.80 0.15
N ASP A 144 11.06 19.77 0.50
CA ASP A 144 10.14 19.80 1.64
C ASP A 144 10.16 18.47 2.43
N PRO A 145 11.19 18.21 3.25
CA PRO A 145 11.34 16.95 3.99
C PRO A 145 10.34 16.81 5.16
N GLU A 146 9.69 17.90 5.56
CA GLU A 146 8.68 17.86 6.62
C GLU A 146 7.38 17.22 6.12
N LEU A 147 6.96 17.55 4.90
CA LEU A 147 5.72 17.02 4.32
C LEU A 147 5.98 15.85 3.36
N ILE A 148 6.98 15.95 2.50
CA ILE A 148 7.20 15.03 1.38
C ILE A 148 8.29 14.03 1.77
N VAL A 149 8.01 12.75 1.53
CA VAL A 149 8.93 11.65 1.85
C VAL A 149 9.34 10.96 0.57
N ALA A 150 10.64 10.80 0.37
CA ALA A 150 11.17 10.00 -0.73
C ALA A 150 10.84 8.53 -0.48
N THR A 151 10.34 7.84 -1.51
CA THR A 151 10.07 6.40 -1.43
C THR A 151 11.40 5.64 -1.42
N GLU A 152 11.66 4.86 -0.37
CA GLU A 152 12.77 3.91 -0.38
C GLU A 152 12.53 2.84 -1.46
N TYR A 153 13.52 2.61 -2.32
CA TYR A 153 13.43 1.62 -3.39
C TYR A 153 14.75 0.88 -3.58
N ARG A 154 14.68 -0.25 -4.28
CA ARG A 154 15.85 -1.05 -4.67
C ARG A 154 15.65 -1.65 -6.05
N GLU A 155 16.69 -1.62 -6.86
CA GLU A 155 16.76 -2.36 -8.11
C GLU A 155 17.12 -3.82 -7.83
N VAL A 156 16.47 -4.74 -8.52
CA VAL A 156 16.66 -6.18 -8.33
C VAL A 156 16.86 -6.84 -9.70
N ALA A 157 18.05 -7.37 -9.92
CA ALA A 157 18.34 -8.29 -11.02
C ALA A 157 17.79 -9.67 -10.65
N LEU A 158 16.90 -10.22 -11.48
CA LEU A 158 16.24 -11.53 -11.28
C LEU A 158 17.02 -12.70 -11.90
N ASP A 159 18.17 -12.43 -12.49
CA ASP A 159 19.13 -13.40 -13.00
C ASP A 159 20.39 -13.51 -12.12
N ASP A 160 20.40 -12.81 -10.98
CA ASP A 160 21.46 -12.83 -9.97
C ASP A 160 20.92 -13.19 -8.59
N GLN A 161 21.30 -14.36 -8.08
CA GLN A 161 20.88 -14.85 -6.77
C GLN A 161 21.27 -13.90 -5.62
N ALA A 162 22.43 -13.27 -5.69
CA ALA A 162 22.89 -12.38 -4.62
C ALA A 162 22.02 -11.11 -4.54
N SER A 163 21.59 -10.60 -5.70
CA SER A 163 20.62 -9.51 -5.82
C SER A 163 19.26 -9.89 -5.24
N GLU A 164 18.75 -11.08 -5.55
CA GLU A 164 17.48 -11.58 -4.98
C GLU A 164 17.53 -11.72 -3.46
N ASP A 165 18.59 -12.35 -2.92
CA ASP A 165 18.78 -12.55 -1.48
C ASP A 165 18.84 -11.21 -0.75
N ALA A 166 19.51 -10.22 -1.34
CA ALA A 166 19.61 -8.89 -0.75
C ALA A 166 18.26 -8.14 -0.77
N ALA A 167 17.41 -8.36 -1.78
CA ALA A 167 16.07 -7.82 -1.84
C ALA A 167 15.15 -8.45 -0.79
N ILE A 168 15.25 -9.77 -0.59
CA ILE A 168 14.52 -10.51 0.46
C ILE A 168 14.91 -9.96 1.84
N ALA A 169 16.21 -9.88 2.15
CA ALA A 169 16.68 -9.38 3.43
C ALA A 169 16.24 -7.93 3.70
N TRP A 170 16.21 -7.09 2.67
CA TRP A 170 15.71 -5.71 2.78
C TRP A 170 14.20 -5.68 3.10
N TRP A 171 13.40 -6.50 2.42
CA TRP A 171 11.96 -6.62 2.67
C TRP A 171 11.67 -7.16 4.08
N GLU A 172 12.40 -8.18 4.53
CA GLU A 172 12.28 -8.74 5.89
C GLU A 172 12.62 -7.69 6.95
N ALA A 173 13.69 -6.92 6.75
CA ALA A 173 14.08 -5.86 7.67
C ALA A 173 13.05 -4.71 7.72
N MET A 174 12.51 -4.29 6.57
CA MET A 174 11.50 -3.23 6.49
C MET A 174 10.19 -3.67 7.16
N THR A 175 9.70 -4.86 6.83
CA THR A 175 8.45 -5.37 7.40
C THR A 175 8.60 -5.73 8.89
N GLY A 176 9.78 -6.18 9.31
CA GLY A 176 10.10 -6.42 10.72
C GLY A 176 10.11 -5.15 11.59
N ARG A 177 10.26 -3.96 10.99
CA ARG A 177 10.13 -2.65 11.66
C ARG A 177 8.72 -2.04 11.57
N GLY A 178 7.74 -2.78 11.04
CA GLY A 178 6.35 -2.33 10.92
C GLY A 178 5.97 -1.75 9.55
N GLY A 179 6.83 -1.86 8.54
CA GLY A 179 6.47 -1.52 7.16
C GLY A 179 5.38 -2.45 6.61
N GLU A 180 4.50 -1.93 5.76
CA GLU A 180 3.44 -2.74 5.12
C GLU A 180 4.02 -3.85 4.24
N GLY A 181 5.12 -3.56 3.54
CA GLY A 181 5.72 -4.42 2.54
C GLY A 181 6.22 -3.59 1.36
N MET A 182 6.26 -4.21 0.18
CA MET A 182 6.77 -3.57 -1.03
C MET A 182 5.81 -3.71 -2.22
N VAL A 183 6.00 -2.84 -3.20
CA VAL A 183 5.38 -2.95 -4.53
C VAL A 183 6.49 -3.23 -5.53
N VAL A 184 6.47 -4.42 -6.12
CA VAL A 184 7.41 -4.84 -7.15
C VAL A 184 6.88 -4.38 -8.51
N LYS A 185 7.69 -3.61 -9.24
CA LYS A 185 7.35 -3.07 -10.56
C LYS A 185 8.41 -3.55 -11.57
N PRO A 186 8.05 -3.78 -12.85
CA PRO A 186 9.06 -3.89 -13.91
C PRO A 186 9.94 -2.64 -13.94
N LEU A 187 11.10 -2.66 -14.60
CA LEU A 187 11.93 -1.45 -14.70
C LEU A 187 11.26 -0.37 -15.57
N ASP A 188 10.77 -0.80 -16.73
CA ASP A 188 9.98 0.03 -17.64
C ASP A 188 8.55 0.17 -17.13
N PHE A 189 7.99 1.38 -17.21
CA PHE A 189 6.63 1.65 -16.74
C PHE A 189 5.57 0.79 -17.44
N VAL A 190 5.74 0.56 -18.75
CA VAL A 190 4.87 -0.33 -19.56
C VAL A 190 5.71 -1.45 -20.15
N ALA A 191 5.91 -2.52 -19.39
CA ALA A 191 6.62 -3.71 -19.88
C ALA A 191 5.69 -4.67 -20.65
N ARG A 192 6.23 -5.32 -21.68
CA ARG A 192 5.54 -6.35 -22.48
C ARG A 192 6.30 -7.67 -22.42
N GLY A 193 5.58 -8.75 -22.18
CA GLY A 193 6.07 -10.12 -22.26
C GLY A 193 5.45 -10.88 -23.43
N LYS A 194 5.71 -12.19 -23.49
CA LYS A 194 5.19 -13.10 -24.54
C LYS A 194 3.65 -13.11 -24.65
N ARG A 195 2.94 -12.71 -23.59
CA ARG A 195 1.47 -12.73 -23.47
C ARG A 195 0.84 -11.33 -23.44
N GLY A 196 1.56 -10.31 -23.92
CA GLY A 196 1.09 -8.92 -23.90
C GLY A 196 1.66 -8.11 -22.74
N ILE A 197 0.92 -7.11 -22.27
CA ILE A 197 1.33 -6.23 -21.17
C ILE A 197 1.47 -7.04 -19.89
N VAL A 198 2.58 -6.89 -19.18
CA VAL A 198 2.79 -7.51 -17.86
C VAL A 198 2.12 -6.67 -16.77
N GLN A 199 1.90 -7.25 -15.59
CA GLN A 199 1.35 -6.48 -14.47
C GLN A 199 2.26 -5.28 -14.19
N PRO A 200 1.73 -4.04 -14.14
CA PRO A 200 2.53 -2.84 -13.91
C PRO A 200 3.07 -2.79 -12.47
N ALA A 201 2.40 -3.48 -11.54
CA ALA A 201 2.79 -3.55 -10.15
C ALA A 201 2.27 -4.83 -9.50
N VAL A 202 3.06 -5.40 -8.58
CA VAL A 202 2.67 -6.54 -7.74
C VAL A 202 2.98 -6.20 -6.28
N LYS A 203 1.95 -6.18 -5.43
CA LYS A 203 2.11 -5.97 -3.98
C LYS A 203 2.63 -7.24 -3.29
N CYS A 204 3.63 -7.09 -2.43
CA CYS A 204 4.17 -8.13 -1.56
C CYS A 204 4.18 -7.61 -0.11
N ARG A 205 3.15 -7.97 0.65
CA ARG A 205 2.85 -7.43 2.00
C ARG A 205 3.47 -8.29 3.09
N GLY A 206 3.98 -7.65 4.12
CA GLY A 206 4.59 -8.24 5.30
C GLY A 206 3.61 -9.06 6.15
N PRO A 207 4.11 -10.06 6.89
CA PRO A 207 3.26 -10.96 7.66
C PRO A 207 2.44 -10.23 8.75
N GLU A 208 3.06 -9.29 9.46
CA GLU A 208 2.32 -8.57 10.52
C GLU A 208 1.23 -7.65 9.97
N TYR A 209 1.49 -6.98 8.85
CA TYR A 209 0.49 -6.20 8.15
C TYR A 209 -0.70 -7.06 7.68
N LEU A 210 -0.44 -8.28 7.19
CA LEU A 210 -1.50 -9.16 6.71
C LEU A 210 -2.50 -9.59 7.80
N ARG A 211 -2.20 -9.38 9.10
CA ARG A 211 -3.21 -9.53 10.17
C ARG A 211 -4.35 -8.54 10.01
N ILE A 212 -4.07 -7.33 9.54
CA ILE A 212 -5.07 -6.28 9.27
C ILE A 212 -6.03 -6.74 8.15
N ILE A 213 -5.52 -7.51 7.19
CA ILE A 213 -6.25 -7.90 5.97
C ILE A 213 -6.98 -9.24 6.13
N TYR A 214 -6.28 -10.26 6.60
CA TYR A 214 -6.79 -11.64 6.70
C TYR A 214 -7.31 -11.99 8.10
N GLY A 215 -7.20 -11.06 9.05
CA GLY A 215 -7.65 -11.21 10.42
C GLY A 215 -6.52 -11.62 11.39
N PRO A 216 -6.75 -11.48 12.70
CA PRO A 216 -5.69 -11.61 13.71
C PRO A 216 -5.00 -12.98 13.72
N GLU A 217 -5.80 -14.03 13.51
CA GLU A 217 -5.41 -15.43 13.63
C GLU A 217 -5.02 -16.06 12.27
N TYR A 218 -4.86 -15.27 11.20
CA TYR A 218 -4.67 -15.81 9.84
C TYR A 218 -3.43 -16.70 9.71
N ALA A 219 -2.38 -16.40 10.49
CA ALA A 219 -1.10 -17.10 10.45
C ALA A 219 -1.11 -18.45 11.21
N LEU A 220 -2.21 -18.79 11.92
CA LEU A 220 -2.33 -20.10 12.55
C LEU A 220 -2.36 -21.19 11.46
N PRO A 221 -1.70 -22.37 11.64
CA PRO A 221 -1.50 -23.34 10.58
C PRO A 221 -2.77 -23.74 9.81
N ALA A 222 -3.86 -24.03 10.52
CA ALA A 222 -5.14 -24.40 9.92
C ALA A 222 -5.78 -23.27 9.10
N ASN A 223 -5.62 -22.01 9.54
CA ASN A 223 -6.12 -20.84 8.82
C ASN A 223 -5.25 -20.54 7.61
N LEU A 224 -3.93 -20.57 7.77
CA LEU A 224 -2.98 -20.27 6.71
C LEU A 224 -3.11 -21.24 5.55
N GLU A 225 -3.24 -22.54 5.84
CA GLU A 225 -3.38 -23.58 4.81
C GLU A 225 -4.63 -23.35 3.93
N ARG A 226 -5.76 -23.03 4.56
CA ARG A 226 -7.00 -22.67 3.86
C ARG A 226 -6.85 -21.42 2.99
N LEU A 227 -6.02 -20.46 3.40
CA LEU A 227 -5.82 -19.18 2.70
C LEU A 227 -4.82 -19.27 1.54
N ARG A 228 -4.00 -20.33 1.44
CA ARG A 228 -3.04 -20.51 0.34
C ARG A 228 -3.74 -20.64 -1.02
N SER A 229 -4.90 -21.30 -1.05
CA SER A 229 -5.71 -21.44 -2.26
C SER A 229 -6.49 -20.14 -2.52
N ARG A 230 -6.02 -19.33 -3.48
CA ARG A 230 -6.67 -18.07 -3.87
C ARG A 230 -6.61 -17.81 -5.37
N GLY A 231 -7.73 -17.35 -5.92
CA GLY A 231 -7.85 -16.99 -7.34
C GLY A 231 -7.39 -15.55 -7.59
N LEU A 232 -6.26 -15.36 -8.29
CA LEU A 232 -5.74 -14.03 -8.62
C LEU A 232 -6.14 -13.53 -10.02
N GLY A 233 -6.77 -14.38 -10.84
CA GLY A 233 -7.04 -14.12 -12.25
C GLY A 233 -7.91 -12.88 -12.49
N ALA A 234 -9.04 -12.78 -11.78
CA ALA A 234 -9.97 -11.66 -11.92
C ALA A 234 -9.30 -10.32 -11.56
N LYS A 235 -8.62 -10.24 -10.40
CA LYS A 235 -7.94 -9.01 -9.96
C LYS A 235 -6.81 -8.59 -10.91
N ARG A 236 -6.03 -9.56 -11.42
CA ARG A 236 -4.99 -9.30 -12.43
C ARG A 236 -5.57 -8.77 -13.74
N SER A 237 -6.71 -9.30 -14.18
CA SER A 237 -7.40 -8.84 -15.39
C SER A 237 -7.98 -7.44 -15.23
N LEU A 238 -8.58 -7.14 -14.08
CA LEU A 238 -9.09 -5.81 -13.75
C LEU A 238 -7.97 -4.78 -13.70
N ALA A 239 -6.88 -5.07 -12.98
CA ALA A 239 -5.73 -4.18 -12.88
C ALA A 239 -5.14 -3.79 -14.24
N LEU A 240 -5.05 -4.71 -15.19
CA LEU A 240 -4.56 -4.40 -16.54
C LEU A 240 -5.53 -3.52 -17.34
N ARG A 241 -6.84 -3.72 -17.20
CA ARG A 241 -7.86 -2.92 -17.88
C ARG A 241 -7.93 -1.52 -17.31
N GLU A 242 -7.93 -1.38 -15.99
CA GLU A 242 -7.87 -0.11 -15.28
C GLU A 242 -6.59 0.66 -15.63
N PHE A 243 -5.45 -0.02 -15.62
CA PHE A 243 -4.17 0.58 -16.03
C PHE A 243 -4.19 1.11 -17.46
N ALA A 244 -4.71 0.32 -18.41
CA ALA A 244 -4.82 0.75 -19.80
C ALA A 244 -5.75 1.97 -19.97
N LEU A 245 -6.90 1.98 -19.27
CA LEU A 245 -7.81 3.12 -19.27
C LEU A 245 -7.18 4.36 -18.61
N GLY A 246 -6.42 4.18 -17.54
CA GLY A 246 -5.69 5.27 -16.87
C GLY A 246 -4.68 5.94 -17.79
N ILE A 247 -3.83 5.15 -18.47
CA ILE A 247 -2.87 5.67 -19.45
C ILE A 247 -3.61 6.36 -20.60
N GLU A 248 -4.63 5.73 -21.18
CA GLU A 248 -5.40 6.32 -22.28
C GLU A 248 -6.05 7.65 -21.88
N GLY A 249 -6.61 7.73 -20.66
CA GLY A 249 -7.20 8.97 -20.15
C GLY A 249 -6.17 10.10 -20.02
N LEU A 250 -4.97 9.80 -19.50
CA LEU A 250 -3.86 10.75 -19.42
C LEU A 250 -3.41 11.21 -20.81
N SER A 251 -3.23 10.28 -21.76
CA SER A 251 -2.80 10.59 -23.13
C SER A 251 -3.81 11.52 -23.82
N ARG A 252 -5.10 11.20 -23.76
CA ARG A 252 -6.16 12.04 -24.33
C ARG A 252 -6.21 13.42 -23.71
N PHE A 253 -5.93 13.54 -22.42
CA PHE A 253 -5.88 14.82 -21.73
C PHE A 253 -4.70 15.67 -22.23
N VAL A 254 -3.51 15.07 -22.31
CA VAL A 254 -2.30 15.72 -22.81
C VAL A 254 -2.44 16.13 -24.28
N ASP A 255 -3.07 15.29 -25.11
CA ASP A 255 -3.34 15.55 -26.53
C ASP A 255 -4.48 16.56 -26.76
N ARG A 256 -5.04 17.12 -25.67
CA ARG A 256 -6.13 18.12 -25.69
C ARG A 256 -7.40 17.63 -26.40
N GLU A 257 -7.70 16.35 -26.29
CA GLU A 257 -8.98 15.82 -26.75
C GLU A 257 -10.16 16.42 -25.94
N PRO A 258 -11.38 16.44 -26.50
CA PRO A 258 -12.56 16.91 -25.77
C PRO A 258 -12.75 16.15 -24.45
N LEU A 259 -13.13 16.86 -23.38
CA LEU A 259 -13.23 16.30 -22.02
C LEU A 259 -14.04 14.99 -21.94
N ARG A 260 -15.08 14.82 -22.77
CA ARG A 260 -15.86 13.58 -22.84
C ARG A 260 -15.01 12.34 -23.16
N ARG A 261 -13.96 12.49 -23.98
CA ARG A 261 -13.03 11.42 -24.39
C ARG A 261 -12.06 11.05 -23.29
N VAL A 262 -11.67 12.02 -22.45
CA VAL A 262 -10.90 11.77 -21.23
C VAL A 262 -11.81 11.08 -20.20
N HIS A 263 -13.00 11.63 -19.97
CA HIS A 263 -13.95 11.15 -18.99
C HIS A 263 -14.45 9.73 -19.26
N GLU A 264 -14.66 9.30 -20.51
CA GLU A 264 -15.05 7.90 -20.77
C GLU A 264 -14.02 6.90 -20.23
N CYS A 265 -12.73 7.22 -20.26
CA CYS A 265 -11.66 6.39 -19.68
C CYS A 265 -11.71 6.41 -18.15
N VAL A 266 -11.82 7.60 -17.56
CA VAL A 266 -11.90 7.79 -16.09
C VAL A 266 -13.13 7.09 -15.51
N PHE A 267 -14.30 7.26 -16.13
CA PHE A 267 -15.53 6.57 -15.73
C PHE A 267 -15.44 5.06 -15.97
N GLY A 268 -14.70 4.62 -16.99
CA GLY A 268 -14.40 3.21 -17.21
C GLY A 268 -13.65 2.58 -16.03
N VAL A 269 -12.62 3.25 -15.50
CA VAL A 269 -11.91 2.80 -14.28
C VAL A 269 -12.86 2.71 -13.10
N LEU A 270 -13.66 3.77 -12.86
CA LEU A 270 -14.64 3.80 -11.77
C LEU A 270 -15.68 2.66 -11.88
N ALA A 271 -16.13 2.35 -13.10
CA ALA A 271 -17.06 1.27 -13.35
C ALA A 271 -16.42 -0.11 -13.08
N LEU A 272 -15.17 -0.32 -13.48
CA LEU A 272 -14.45 -1.58 -13.24
C LEU A 272 -14.20 -1.83 -11.75
N GLU A 273 -13.96 -0.79 -10.94
CA GLU A 273 -13.82 -0.92 -9.48
C GLU A 273 -15.12 -1.35 -8.77
N SER A 274 -16.27 -1.34 -9.44
CA SER A 274 -17.52 -1.91 -8.91
C SER A 274 -17.66 -3.42 -9.12
N GLU A 275 -16.79 -4.03 -9.92
CA GLU A 275 -16.80 -5.48 -10.15
C GLU A 275 -16.40 -6.23 -8.87
N PRO A 276 -17.17 -7.25 -8.44
CA PRO A 276 -16.91 -7.95 -7.21
C PRO A 276 -15.61 -8.76 -7.30
N VAL A 277 -14.66 -8.42 -6.43
CA VAL A 277 -13.40 -9.16 -6.24
C VAL A 277 -13.18 -9.44 -4.76
N ASP A 278 -12.33 -10.42 -4.45
CA ASP A 278 -11.90 -10.65 -3.07
C ASP A 278 -11.20 -9.39 -2.52
N PRO A 279 -11.77 -8.71 -1.51
CA PRO A 279 -11.26 -7.43 -1.01
C PRO A 279 -9.91 -7.57 -0.28
N ARG A 280 -9.43 -8.80 -0.05
CA ARG A 280 -8.14 -9.07 0.59
C ARG A 280 -6.97 -8.99 -0.39
N LEU A 281 -7.22 -8.94 -1.71
CA LEU A 281 -6.21 -9.00 -2.77
C LEU A 281 -5.58 -7.65 -3.13
#